data_AF-A0AAP0BKW1-F1
#
_entry.id   AF-A0AAP0BKW1-F1
#
_cell.length_a   1.000
_cell.length_b   1.000
_cell.length_c   1.000
_cell.angle_alpha   90.00
_cell.angle_beta   90.00
_cell.angle_gamma   90.00
#
_symmetry.space_group_name_H-M   'P 1'
#
loop_
_entity.id
_entity.type
_entity.pdbx_description
1 polymer ?
#
loop_
_entity_poly.entity_id
_entity_poly.type
_entity_poly.pdbx_seq_one_letter_code
_entity_poly.pdbx_strand_id
1 'polypeptide(L)' 'MPVRILDSRDHVLRRKTIPMVKILWKNQDVESATWELESVMRKAYPHLLLPIERLIPFSGFCW' A
#
# COMPACT_ATOMS: atom_id res chain seq x y z
N MET A 1 6.18 -9.47 11.32
CA MET A 1 7.05 -8.53 10.57
C MET A 1 6.70 -8.61 9.10
N PRO A 2 6.36 -7.49 8.45
CA PRO A 2 6.06 -7.48 7.03
C PRO A 2 7.35 -7.70 6.23
N VAL A 3 7.27 -8.53 5.18
CA VAL A 3 8.41 -8.89 4.33
C VAL A 3 8.44 -8.00 3.10
N ARG A 4 7.32 -7.96 2.38
CA ARG A 4 7.20 -7.21 1.13
C ARG A 4 5.73 -6.95 0.79
N ILE A 5 5.53 -5.95 -0.06
CA ILE A 5 4.25 -5.69 -0.71
C ILE A 5 4.14 -6.62 -1.93
N LEU A 6 3.01 -7.29 -2.07
CA LEU A 6 2.73 -8.21 -3.17
C LEU A 6 1.92 -7.55 -4.28
N ASP A 7 0.97 -6.70 -3.91
CA ASP A 7 0.05 -6.05 -4.83
C ASP A 7 -0.41 -4.72 -4.21
N SER A 8 -0.88 -3.80 -5.04
CA SER A 8 -1.49 -2.54 -4.62
C SER A 8 -2.76 -2.31 -5.42
N ARG A 9 -3.85 -1.95 -4.76
CA ARG A 9 -5.15 -1.70 -5.38
C ARG A 9 -5.78 -0.45 -4.84
N ASP A 10 -6.39 0.29 -5.75
CA ASP A 10 -7.13 1.49 -5.45
C ASP A 10 -8.62 1.18 -5.35
N HIS A 11 -9.17 1.30 -4.15
CA HIS A 11 -10.60 1.21 -3.94
C HIS A 11 -11.25 2.57 -4.22
N VAL A 12 -11.74 2.73 -5.45
CA VAL A 12 -12.48 3.93 -5.86
C VAL A 12 -13.90 3.85 -5.29
N LEU A 13 -14.17 4.66 -4.27
CA LEU A 13 -15.51 4.95 -3.80
C LEU A 13 -16.08 6.15 -4.56
N ARG A 14 -17.40 6.35 -4.49
CA ARG A 14 -18.13 7.44 -5.19
C ARG A 14 -17.57 8.85 -5.00
N ARG A 15 -16.76 9.10 -3.96
CA ARG A 15 -16.19 10.42 -3.62
C ARG A 15 -14.71 10.40 -3.24
N LYS A 16 -14.10 9.22 -3.08
CA LYS A 16 -12.73 9.08 -2.55
C LYS A 16 -12.10 7.80 -3.07
N THR A 17 -10.82 7.87 -3.41
CA THR A 17 -10.01 6.69 -3.72
C THR A 17 -9.23 6.31 -2.48
N ILE A 18 -9.35 5.05 -2.04
CA ILE A 18 -8.64 4.50 -0.89
C ILE A 18 -7.61 3.49 -1.39
N PRO A 19 -6.30 3.81 -1.34
CA PRO A 19 -5.27 2.87 -1.72
C PRO A 19 -5.06 1.80 -0.64
N MET A 20 -5.04 0.55 -1.07
CA MET A 20 -4.77 -0.63 -0.26
C MET A 20 -3.58 -1.40 -0.84
N VAL A 21 -2.74 -1.95 0.03
CA VAL A 21 -1.58 -2.76 -0.32
C VAL A 21 -1.70 -4.15 0.28
N LYS A 22 -1.43 -5.17 -0.51
CA LYS A 22 -1.36 -6.56 -0.06
C LYS A 22 0.02 -6.83 0.52
N ILE A 23 0.09 -7.25 1.78
CA ILE A 23 1.35 -7.45 2.49
C ILE A 23 1.59 -8.92 2.80
N LEU A 24 2.77 -9.39 2.42
CA LEU A 24 3.28 -10.67 2.87
C LEU A 24 3.90 -10.51 4.25
N TRP A 25 3.41 -11.25 5.23
CA TRP A 25 3.99 -11.30 6.56
C TRP A 25 5.00 -12.43 6.67
N LYS A 26 6.02 -12.23 7.50
CA LYS A 26 7.01 -13.26 7.83
C LYS A 26 6.27 -14.44 8.48
N ASN A 27 6.45 -15.63 7.93
CA ASN A 27 5.80 -16.89 8.34
C ASN A 27 4.33 -17.05 7.88
N GLN A 28 3.85 -16.24 6.94
CA GLN A 28 2.58 -16.47 6.26
C GLN A 28 2.81 -16.77 4.79
N ASP A 29 1.99 -17.65 4.24
CA ASP A 29 1.99 -17.94 2.81
C ASP A 29 1.42 -16.75 2.02
N VAL A 30 1.77 -16.68 0.73
CA VAL A 30 1.29 -15.64 -0.20
C VAL A 30 -0.24 -15.60 -0.29
N GLU A 31 -0.88 -16.76 -0.09
CA GLU A 31 -2.34 -16.91 -0.03
C GLU A 31 -2.94 -16.27 1.23
N SER A 32 -2.22 -16.32 2.34
CA SER A 32 -2.63 -15.74 3.64
C SER A 32 -2.26 -14.25 3.79
N ALA A 33 -1.70 -13.62 2.76
CA ALA A 33 -1.34 -12.22 2.81
C ALA A 33 -2.57 -11.31 2.98
N THR A 34 -2.48 -10.33 3.88
CA THR A 34 -3.58 -9.43 4.22
C THR A 34 -3.57 -8.15 3.39
N TRP A 35 -4.74 -7.56 3.20
CA TRP A 35 -4.91 -6.24 2.59
C TRP A 35 -4.92 -5.17 3.67
N GLU A 36 -4.04 -4.19 3.54
CA GLU A 36 -3.85 -3.13 4.52
C GLU A 36 -3.86 -1.77 3.84
N LEU A 37 -4.24 -0.73 4.58
CA LEU A 37 -4.24 0.64 4.04
C LEU A 37 -2.81 1.11 3.79
N GLU A 38 -2.55 1.65 2.60
CA GLU A 38 -1.24 2.20 2.27
C GLU A 38 -0.83 3.28 3.27
N SER A 39 -1.78 4.16 3.67
CA SER A 39 -1.53 5.23 4.63
C SER A 39 -1.09 4.73 6.01
N VAL A 40 -1.55 3.55 6.45
CA VAL A 40 -1.16 2.92 7.71
C VAL A 40 0.22 2.31 7.57
N MET A 41 0.46 1.61 6.46
CA MET A 41 1.75 1.00 6.17
C MET A 41 2.86 2.01 5.94
N ARG A 42 2.53 3.17 5.41
CA ARG A 42 3.47 4.29 5.27
C ARG A 42 3.91 4.82 6.62
N LYS A 43 2.99 4.90 7.58
CA LYS A 43 3.31 5.35 8.94
C LYS A 43 4.09 4.31 9.73
N ALA A 44 3.70 3.03 9.62
CA ALA A 44 4.30 1.94 10.40
C ALA A 44 5.59 1.39 9.77
N TYR A 45 5.63 1.25 8.45
CA TYR A 45 6.70 0.61 7.69
C TYR A 45 7.02 1.42 6.41
N PRO A 46 7.48 2.67 6.55
CA PRO A 46 7.76 3.53 5.40
C PRO A 46 8.76 2.88 4.43
N HIS A 47 9.73 2.14 4.95
CA HIS A 47 10.77 1.46 4.17
C HIS A 47 10.24 0.47 3.12
N LEU A 48 9.03 -0.07 3.30
CA LEU A 48 8.41 -0.98 2.32
C LEU A 48 7.78 -0.22 1.14
N LEU A 49 7.42 1.04 1.31
CA LEU A 49 6.71 1.87 0.32
C LEU A 49 7.61 2.87 -0.42
N LEU A 50 8.83 3.11 0.08
CA LEU A 50 9.83 4.00 -0.55
C LEU A 50 10.14 3.73 -2.04
N PRO A 51 10.03 2.51 -2.59
CA PRO A 51 10.22 2.28 -4.02
C PRO A 51 9.04 2.77 -4.88
N ILE A 52 7.82 2.78 -4.34
CA ILE A 52 6.57 3.04 -5.08
C ILE A 52 6.23 4.53 -5.05
N GLU A 53 6.40 5.21 -3.91
CA GLU A 53 6.12 6.65 -3.78
C GLU A 53 7.05 7.54 -4.63
N ARG A 54 8.22 7.03 -5.08
CA ARG A 54 9.11 7.78 -5.97
C ARG A 54 8.64 7.85 -7.43
N LEU A 55 7.69 7.00 -7.83
CA LEU A 55 7.11 6.98 -9.17
C LEU A 55 5.75 7.68 -9.25
N ILE A 56 5.15 8.02 -8.11
CA ILE A 56 3.94 8.83 -8.03
C ILE A 56 4.38 10.14 -7.36
N PRO A 57 4.79 11.19 -8.11
CA PRO A 57 4.89 12.49 -7.48
C PRO A 57 3.53 12.73 -6.87
N PHE A 58 3.49 13.01 -5.56
CA PHE A 58 2.29 13.42 -4.83
C PHE A 58 1.41 14.18 -5.80
N SER A 59 0.33 13.53 -6.26
CA SER A 59 -0.64 14.13 -7.15
C SER A 59 -1.44 15.12 -6.31
N GLY A 60 -0.77 16.20 -5.92
CA GLY A 60 -1.31 17.53 -6.06
C GLY A 60 -1.70 17.73 -7.52
N PHE A 61 -2.89 17.25 -7.85
CA PHE A 61 -3.76 17.85 -8.84
C PHE A 61 -4.91 18.40 -7.97
N CYS A 62 -5.11 19.71 -7.77
CA CYS A 62 -5.00 20.86 -8.68
C CYS A 62 -5.63 20.54 -10.04
N TRP A 63 -6.74 21.22 -10.32
CA TRP A 63 -7.75 21.04 -11.37
C TRP A 63 -8.94 20.13 -11.01
#